data_AF-A0A817JMZ7-F1
#
_entry.id   AF-A0A817JMZ7-F1
#
_cell.length_a   1.000
_cell.length_b   1.000
_cell.length_c   1.000
_cell.angle_alpha   90.00
_cell.angle_beta   90.00
_cell.angle_gamma   90.00
#
_symmetry.space_group_name_H-M   'P 1'
#
loop_
_entity.id
_entity.type
_entity.pdbx_description
1 polymer ?
#
loop_
_entity_poly.entity_id
_entity_poly.type
_entity_poly.pdbx_seq_one_letter_code
_entity_poly.pdbx_strand_id
1 'polypeptide(L)'
;RSTNKKTYWRCVNYLRDRCHSRLHTCIITNDVIKPPTKHTCTTDGSSLEVRKFNEEIAHRARNTQEIPGVIVTNCYKALSDQRIARLPIRDNIKRRIRMVRQNKNIVNAPNDPNFTSIPTSLTKTVRDDMFLRCDTGPGMSSKALGYQNKYENEPEFSHNIHKIAALVFLKPDDVVKGFEDLSVDLGDEYQAVFDYIEETYIGRLRANHTRRKPLFIIDFCKMFHRTTESLMRTNNSAEAYHRRINSIFQCSHPTLWVFLQKLIDEQNATHTDVVHIKSGQAPKSKKKNERFEK
;
A
#
# COMPACT_ATOMS: atom_id res chain seq x y z
N ARG A 1 5.86 20.97 -1.80
CA ARG A 1 4.53 21.33 -1.23
C ARG A 1 3.77 22.05 -2.32
N SER A 2 2.50 21.74 -2.52
CA SER A 2 1.67 22.38 -3.55
C SER A 2 0.34 22.79 -2.93
N THR A 3 -0.25 23.84 -3.47
CA THR A 3 -1.66 24.23 -3.28
C THR A 3 -2.36 24.15 -4.63
N ASN A 4 -3.68 24.36 -4.67
CA ASN A 4 -4.46 24.32 -5.92
C ASN A 4 -3.98 25.31 -6.99
N LYS A 5 -3.17 26.32 -6.63
CA LYS A 5 -2.69 27.36 -7.55
C LYS A 5 -1.17 27.40 -7.73
N LYS A 6 -0.39 26.94 -6.74
CA LYS A 6 1.06 27.17 -6.68
C LYS A 6 1.82 25.95 -6.19
N THR A 7 3.00 25.74 -6.76
CA THR A 7 3.99 24.78 -6.28
C THR A 7 5.13 25.52 -5.58
N TYR A 8 5.47 25.07 -4.37
CA TYR A 8 6.51 25.63 -3.52
C TYR A 8 7.74 24.74 -3.57
N TRP A 9 8.84 25.32 -4.04
CA TRP A 9 10.14 24.71 -4.16
C TRP A 9 11.09 25.23 -3.09
N ARG A 10 11.97 24.37 -2.60
CA ARG A 10 13.04 24.71 -1.67
C ARG A 10 14.38 24.31 -2.25
N CYS A 11 15.44 25.04 -1.87
CA CYS A 11 16.79 24.65 -2.20
C CYS A 11 17.09 23.21 -1.75
N VAL A 12 17.78 22.45 -2.60
CA VAL A 12 18.20 21.08 -2.31
C VAL A 12 19.15 21.02 -1.11
N ASN A 13 19.95 22.07 -0.90
CA ASN A 13 20.88 22.18 0.22
C ASN A 13 20.24 22.77 1.49
N TYR A 14 18.90 22.86 1.57
CA TYR A 14 18.21 23.39 2.74
C TYR A 14 18.57 22.64 4.04
N LEU A 15 18.71 21.31 3.98
CA LEU A 15 19.05 20.51 5.16
C LEU A 15 20.54 20.55 5.49
N ARG A 16 21.40 20.55 4.46
CA ARG A 16 22.86 20.47 4.61
C ARG A 16 23.47 21.84 4.95
N ASP A 17 23.15 22.84 4.15
CA ASP A 17 23.79 24.17 4.21
C ASP A 17 22.86 25.21 4.85
N ARG A 18 21.76 24.77 5.48
CA ARG A 18 20.68 25.63 6.00
C ARG A 18 20.22 26.67 4.97
N CYS A 19 20.20 26.31 3.68
CA CYS A 19 19.85 27.26 2.62
C CYS A 19 18.34 27.51 2.56
N HIS A 20 17.91 28.67 3.03
CA HIS A 20 16.50 29.07 3.09
C HIS A 20 15.93 29.55 1.75
N SER A 21 16.64 29.39 0.63
CA SER A 21 16.12 29.81 -0.66
C SER A 21 14.84 29.05 -1.05
N ARG A 22 13.85 29.80 -1.55
CA ARG A 22 12.52 29.31 -1.96
C ARG A 22 12.14 29.92 -3.30
N LEU A 23 11.52 29.10 -4.15
CA LEU A 23 11.00 29.45 -5.48
C LEU A 23 9.53 29.01 -5.54
N HIS A 24 8.64 29.82 -6.11
CA HIS A 24 7.25 29.42 -6.33
C HIS A 24 6.92 29.41 -7.82
N THR A 25 6.28 28.34 -8.29
CA THR A 25 5.82 28.24 -9.68
C THR A 25 4.30 28.08 -9.74
N CYS A 26 3.70 28.50 -10.85
CA CYS A 26 2.31 28.22 -11.18
C CYS A 26 2.15 26.73 -11.45
N ILE A 27 1.11 26.10 -10.89
CA ILE A 27 0.91 24.66 -11.10
C ILE A 27 0.43 24.33 -12.53
N ILE A 28 -0.24 25.28 -13.19
CA ILE A 28 -0.81 25.11 -14.53
C ILE A 28 0.23 25.43 -15.60
N THR A 29 0.86 26.60 -15.51
CA THR A 29 1.76 27.10 -16.56
C THR A 29 3.24 26.82 -16.28
N ASN A 30 3.59 26.35 -15.08
CA ASN A 30 4.97 26.24 -14.58
C ASN A 30 5.76 27.55 -14.53
N ASP A 31 5.15 28.70 -14.81
CA ASP A 31 5.81 30.00 -14.75
C ASP A 31 6.25 30.33 -13.33
N VAL A 32 7.38 31.03 -13.23
CA VAL A 32 7.91 31.51 -11.95
C VAL A 32 7.03 32.64 -11.43
N ILE A 33 6.22 32.34 -10.41
CA ILE A 33 5.39 33.34 -9.71
C ILE A 33 6.24 34.14 -8.74
N LYS A 34 7.18 33.47 -8.07
CA LYS A 34 8.13 34.12 -7.16
C LYS A 34 9.54 33.60 -7.44
N PRO A 35 10.47 34.47 -7.86
CA PRO A 35 11.85 34.08 -8.14
C PRO A 35 12.55 33.58 -6.86
N PRO A 36 13.64 32.80 -7.01
CA PRO A 36 14.36 32.27 -5.87
C PRO A 36 14.96 33.40 -5.03
N THR A 37 14.79 33.32 -3.71
CA THR A 37 15.51 34.22 -2.79
C THR A 37 17.02 33.92 -2.82
N LYS A 38 17.83 34.89 -2.36
CA LYS A 38 19.30 34.77 -2.33
C LYS A 38 19.71 33.44 -1.68
N HIS A 39 20.58 32.71 -2.38
CA HIS A 39 21.16 31.49 -1.88
C HIS A 39 22.33 31.80 -0.94
N THR A 40 22.39 31.10 0.19
CA THR A 40 23.54 31.07 1.10
C THR A 40 24.51 29.93 0.78
N CYS A 41 24.17 29.07 -0.17
CA CYS A 41 24.98 27.93 -0.59
C CYS A 41 25.58 28.16 -1.98
N THR A 42 26.76 27.60 -2.23
CA THR A 42 27.32 27.52 -3.58
C THR A 42 26.71 26.34 -4.33
N THR A 43 26.43 26.53 -5.62
CA THR A 43 25.95 25.44 -6.48
C THR A 43 27.12 24.56 -6.90
N ASP A 44 27.13 23.31 -6.46
CA ASP A 44 28.02 22.29 -7.02
C ASP A 44 27.55 21.94 -8.43
N GLY A 45 28.26 22.48 -9.44
CA GLY A 45 27.99 22.22 -10.86
C GLY A 45 27.93 20.72 -11.17
N SER A 46 28.76 19.92 -10.48
CA SER A 46 28.82 18.46 -10.62
C SER A 46 27.49 17.79 -10.26
N SER A 47 26.87 18.20 -9.15
CA SER A 47 25.58 17.66 -8.70
C SER A 47 24.45 18.02 -9.66
N LEU A 48 24.47 19.21 -10.27
CA LEU A 48 23.49 19.60 -11.27
C LEU A 48 23.62 18.77 -12.54
N GLU A 49 24.84 18.46 -12.95
CA GLU A 49 25.10 17.61 -14.12
C GLU A 49 24.60 16.18 -13.94
N VAL A 50 24.86 15.57 -12.78
CA VAL A 50 24.34 14.22 -12.46
C VAL A 50 22.81 14.22 -12.48
N ARG A 51 22.16 15.29 -12.01
CA ARG A 51 20.69 15.42 -12.06
C ARG A 51 20.18 15.56 -13.49
N LYS A 52 20.81 16.40 -14.32
CA LYS A 52 20.48 16.53 -15.75
C LYS A 52 20.61 15.19 -16.48
N PHE A 53 21.70 14.46 -16.24
CA PHE A 53 21.91 13.14 -16.81
C PHE A 53 20.81 12.14 -16.39
N ASN A 54 20.48 12.10 -15.10
CA ASN A 54 19.43 11.21 -14.59
C ASN A 54 18.03 11.56 -15.11
N GLU A 55 17.78 12.84 -15.43
CA GLU A 55 16.52 13.26 -16.06
C GLU A 55 16.48 12.87 -17.54
N GLU A 56 17.59 13.00 -18.27
CA GLU A 56 17.67 12.56 -19.67
C GLU A 56 17.45 11.04 -19.81
N ILE A 57 18.07 10.25 -18.92
CA ILE A 57 17.80 8.80 -18.84
C ILE A 57 16.32 8.53 -18.60
N ALA A 58 15.70 9.26 -17.67
CA ALA A 58 14.29 9.08 -17.34
C ALA A 58 13.38 9.52 -18.50
N HIS A 59 13.71 10.62 -19.17
CA HIS A 59 13.02 11.12 -20.35
C HIS A 59 13.04 10.08 -21.48
N ARG A 60 14.20 9.54 -21.85
CA ARG A 60 14.29 8.46 -22.85
C ARG A 60 13.56 7.21 -22.42
N ALA A 61 13.68 6.81 -21.15
CA ALA A 61 12.95 5.65 -20.62
C ALA A 61 11.42 5.82 -20.73
N ARG A 62 10.90 7.05 -20.57
CA ARG A 62 9.48 7.38 -20.77
C ARG A 62 9.11 7.50 -22.25
N ASN A 63 9.98 8.03 -23.09
CA ASN A 63 9.54 8.45 -24.44
C ASN A 63 9.99 7.50 -25.55
N THR A 64 10.87 6.53 -25.28
CA THR A 64 11.38 5.60 -26.29
C THR A 64 11.26 4.13 -25.88
N GLN A 65 11.29 3.23 -26.88
CA GLN A 65 11.29 1.77 -26.71
C GLN A 65 12.70 1.17 -26.69
N GLU A 66 13.75 1.99 -26.62
CA GLU A 66 15.14 1.54 -26.62
C GLU A 66 15.44 0.56 -25.47
N ILE A 67 16.25 -0.47 -25.68
CA ILE A 67 16.63 -1.40 -24.61
C ILE A 67 17.49 -0.64 -23.58
N PRO A 68 17.41 -0.91 -22.25
CA PRO A 68 18.13 -0.13 -21.23
C PRO A 68 19.63 0.04 -21.47
N GLY A 69 20.30 -0.97 -22.06
CA GLY A 69 21.71 -0.88 -22.43
C GLY A 69 22.00 0.17 -23.53
N VAL A 70 21.09 0.34 -24.48
CA VAL A 70 21.18 1.32 -25.57
C VAL A 70 21.00 2.73 -25.01
N ILE A 71 19.99 2.94 -24.16
CA ILE A 71 19.74 4.23 -23.48
C ILE A 71 20.98 4.66 -22.70
N VAL A 72 21.53 3.76 -21.87
CA VAL A 72 22.75 4.03 -21.10
C VAL A 72 23.89 4.39 -22.06
N THR A 73 24.15 3.58 -23.08
CA THR A 73 25.27 3.81 -23.99
C THR A 73 25.15 5.16 -24.71
N ASN A 74 23.96 5.52 -25.19
CA ASN A 74 23.74 6.78 -25.89
C ASN A 74 23.87 8.00 -24.97
N CYS A 75 23.38 7.93 -23.74
CA CYS A 75 23.56 9.01 -22.78
C CYS A 75 25.02 9.16 -22.34
N TYR A 76 25.79 8.07 -22.25
CA TYR A 76 27.23 8.13 -21.98
C TYR A 76 28.03 8.69 -23.16
N LYS A 77 27.67 8.38 -24.41
CA LYS A 77 28.31 8.95 -25.61
C LYS A 77 28.18 10.47 -25.71
N ALA A 78 27.17 11.05 -25.08
CA ALA A 78 26.93 12.49 -25.05
C ALA A 78 27.69 13.22 -23.91
N LEU A 79 28.51 12.52 -23.13
CA LEU A 79 29.27 13.07 -21.99
C LEU A 79 30.77 13.13 -22.31
N SER A 80 31.46 14.11 -21.72
CA SER A 80 32.93 14.18 -21.72
C SER A 80 33.54 13.28 -20.65
N ASP A 81 34.77 12.80 -20.87
CA ASP A 81 35.43 11.75 -20.06
C ASP A 81 35.57 12.09 -18.57
N GLN A 82 35.78 13.37 -18.23
CA GLN A 82 35.87 13.83 -16.83
C GLN A 82 34.56 13.65 -16.03
N ARG A 83 33.42 13.50 -16.72
CA ARG A 83 32.08 13.45 -16.10
C ARG A 83 31.68 12.03 -15.69
N ILE A 84 32.35 11.01 -16.22
CA ILE A 84 32.01 9.60 -16.03
C ILE A 84 32.22 9.15 -14.58
N ALA A 85 33.27 9.63 -13.92
CA ALA A 85 33.65 9.22 -12.57
C ALA A 85 32.62 9.55 -11.47
N ARG A 86 31.72 10.51 -11.73
CA ARG A 86 30.70 10.98 -10.76
C ARG A 86 29.31 10.44 -11.03
N LEU A 87 29.15 9.61 -12.07
CA LEU A 87 27.86 9.03 -12.43
C LEU A 87 27.51 7.83 -11.56
N PRO A 88 26.21 7.56 -11.35
CA PRO A 88 25.78 6.33 -10.69
C PRO A 88 26.22 5.08 -11.48
N ILE A 89 26.46 3.99 -10.76
CA ILE A 89 26.84 2.69 -11.33
C ILE A 89 25.82 2.27 -12.41
N ARG A 90 26.30 1.72 -13.54
CA ARG A 90 25.47 1.36 -14.71
C ARG A 90 24.25 0.50 -14.35
N ASP A 91 24.37 -0.43 -13.41
CA ASP A 91 23.25 -1.28 -13.01
C ASP A 91 22.16 -0.53 -12.24
N ASN A 92 22.54 0.49 -11.46
CA ASN A 92 21.57 1.39 -10.82
C ASN A 92 20.80 2.19 -11.88
N ILE A 93 21.46 2.61 -12.95
CA ILE A 93 20.83 3.30 -14.08
C ILE A 93 19.84 2.36 -14.80
N LYS A 94 20.24 1.12 -15.10
CA LYS A 94 19.33 0.10 -15.68
C LYS A 94 18.13 -0.20 -14.78
N ARG A 95 18.32 -0.26 -13.46
CA ARG A 95 17.23 -0.43 -12.48
C ARG A 95 16.27 0.76 -12.52
N ARG A 96 16.79 1.99 -12.57
CA ARG A 96 15.99 3.21 -12.72
C ARG A 96 15.17 3.21 -14.01
N ILE A 97 15.76 2.85 -15.15
CA ILE A 97 15.04 2.75 -16.43
C ILE A 97 13.86 1.78 -16.34
N ARG A 98 14.07 0.61 -15.72
CA ARG A 98 13.00 -0.37 -15.48
C ARG A 98 11.88 0.20 -14.62
N MET A 99 12.21 0.86 -13.51
CA MET A 99 11.21 1.50 -12.65
C MET A 99 10.43 2.61 -13.37
N VAL A 100 11.12 3.48 -14.11
CA VAL A 100 10.48 4.58 -14.85
C VAL A 100 9.48 4.06 -15.89
N ARG A 101 9.80 2.95 -16.55
CA ARG A 101 8.89 2.31 -17.52
C ARG A 101 7.69 1.64 -16.86
N GLN A 102 7.91 0.97 -15.74
CA GLN A 102 6.83 0.34 -14.96
C GLN A 102 5.90 1.39 -14.34
N ASN A 103 6.42 2.57 -13.99
CA ASN A 103 5.67 3.63 -13.33
C ASN A 103 5.04 4.66 -14.28
N LYS A 104 5.04 4.43 -15.60
CA LYS A 104 4.52 5.38 -16.61
C LYS A 104 3.09 5.86 -16.34
N ASN A 105 2.28 5.04 -15.68
CA ASN A 105 0.86 5.29 -15.41
C ASN A 105 0.53 5.51 -13.93
N ILE A 106 1.54 5.66 -13.07
CA ILE A 106 1.30 5.87 -11.64
C ILE A 106 1.23 7.38 -11.39
N VAL A 107 -0.01 7.90 -11.28
CA VAL A 107 -0.29 9.23 -10.73
C VAL A 107 0.46 9.38 -9.41
N ASN A 108 0.94 10.56 -9.02
CA ASN A 108 1.56 10.70 -7.70
C ASN A 108 0.54 10.33 -6.61
N ALA A 109 0.98 9.62 -5.55
CA ALA A 109 0.09 9.36 -4.41
C ALA A 109 -0.46 10.69 -3.88
N PRO A 110 -1.77 10.77 -3.57
CA PRO A 110 -2.33 11.94 -2.93
C PRO A 110 -1.56 12.16 -1.64
N ASN A 111 -0.95 13.33 -1.49
CA ASN A 111 -0.35 13.76 -0.22
C ASN A 111 -1.39 14.38 0.71
N ASP A 112 -2.69 14.22 0.39
CA ASP A 112 -3.80 14.74 1.17
C ASP A 112 -4.30 13.64 2.13
N PRO A 113 -4.23 13.86 3.46
CA PRO A 113 -4.78 12.94 4.44
C PRO A 113 -6.32 12.77 4.34
N ASN A 114 -7.03 13.65 3.61
CA ASN A 114 -8.48 13.58 3.39
C ASN A 114 -8.85 13.03 1.99
N PHE A 115 -7.92 12.34 1.35
CA PHE A 115 -8.13 11.74 0.04
C PHE A 115 -9.34 10.80 0.03
N THR A 116 -10.32 11.10 -0.84
CA THR A 116 -11.67 10.52 -0.80
C THR A 116 -12.05 9.69 -2.03
N SER A 117 -11.20 9.61 -3.07
CA SER A 117 -11.58 8.92 -4.32
C SER A 117 -10.43 8.18 -5.02
N ILE A 118 -10.40 6.86 -4.84
CA ILE A 118 -9.50 5.94 -5.57
C ILE A 118 -9.94 5.86 -7.05
N PRO A 119 -9.04 6.04 -8.04
CA PRO A 119 -9.36 5.90 -9.45
C PRO A 119 -10.03 4.57 -9.76
N THR A 120 -11.07 4.57 -10.60
CA THR A 120 -11.87 3.39 -10.93
C THR A 120 -11.06 2.21 -11.47
N SER A 121 -9.96 2.49 -12.17
CA SER A 121 -9.04 1.46 -12.67
C SER A 121 -8.33 0.66 -11.56
N LEU A 122 -8.29 1.20 -10.33
CA LEU A 122 -7.69 0.58 -9.15
C LEU A 122 -8.73 0.07 -8.15
N THR A 123 -10.02 0.25 -8.43
CA THR A 123 -11.11 -0.27 -7.59
C THR A 123 -11.66 -1.60 -8.12
N LYS A 124 -11.32 -1.97 -9.36
CA LYS A 124 -11.83 -3.17 -10.03
C LYS A 124 -10.70 -4.12 -10.45
N THR A 125 -11.01 -5.41 -10.46
CA THR A 125 -10.16 -6.46 -11.03
C THR A 125 -10.31 -6.53 -12.56
N VAL A 126 -9.52 -7.38 -13.23
CA VAL A 126 -9.60 -7.61 -14.69
C VAL A 126 -10.97 -8.17 -15.13
N ARG A 127 -11.76 -8.71 -14.19
CA ARG A 127 -13.13 -9.22 -14.44
C ARG A 127 -14.23 -8.20 -14.11
N ASP A 128 -13.86 -6.94 -13.84
CA ASP A 128 -14.76 -5.89 -13.36
C ASP A 128 -15.30 -6.13 -11.93
N ASP A 129 -14.84 -7.17 -11.22
CA ASP A 129 -15.19 -7.38 -9.80
C ASP A 129 -14.56 -6.31 -8.92
N MET A 130 -15.31 -5.78 -7.95
CA MET A 130 -14.84 -4.77 -7.01
C MET A 130 -13.76 -5.36 -6.07
N PHE A 131 -12.52 -4.90 -6.25
CA PHE A 131 -11.34 -5.37 -5.50
C PHE A 131 -11.30 -4.78 -4.09
N LEU A 132 -11.60 -3.48 -3.96
CA LEU A 132 -11.72 -2.79 -2.69
C LEU A 132 -13.16 -2.91 -2.19
N ARG A 133 -13.40 -3.88 -1.30
CA ARG A 133 -14.76 -4.26 -0.85
C ARG A 133 -15.39 -3.29 0.16
N CYS A 134 -14.61 -2.47 0.85
CA CYS A 134 -15.11 -1.46 1.79
C CYS A 134 -13.99 -0.46 2.15
N ASP A 135 -14.32 0.83 2.13
CA ASP A 135 -13.65 1.87 2.91
C ASP A 135 -14.51 2.05 4.17
N THR A 136 -13.98 1.71 5.35
CA THR A 136 -14.71 1.91 6.63
C THR A 136 -15.03 3.38 6.91
N GLY A 137 -14.63 4.29 6.02
CA GLY A 137 -14.84 5.71 6.17
C GLY A 137 -14.07 6.27 7.36
N PRO A 138 -14.17 7.58 7.61
CA PRO A 138 -13.51 8.23 8.74
C PRO A 138 -14.10 7.83 10.12
N GLY A 139 -15.09 6.94 10.20
CA GLY A 139 -16.03 6.84 11.32
C GLY A 139 -15.68 5.92 12.48
N MET A 140 -14.75 4.96 12.35
CA MET A 140 -14.49 3.97 13.42
C MET A 140 -13.01 3.65 13.62
N SER A 141 -12.13 4.66 13.58
CA SER A 141 -10.76 4.41 14.04
C SER A 141 -10.74 4.33 15.58
N SER A 142 -10.04 3.34 16.13
CA SER A 142 -9.81 3.21 17.59
C SER A 142 -9.23 4.48 18.22
N LYS A 143 -8.57 5.32 17.41
CA LYS A 143 -8.07 6.65 17.78
C LYS A 143 -9.17 7.70 17.91
N ALA A 144 -10.17 7.69 17.03
CA ALA A 144 -11.30 8.62 17.08
C ALA A 144 -12.23 8.33 18.27
N LEU A 145 -12.34 7.06 18.68
CA LEU A 145 -13.15 6.61 19.83
C LEU A 145 -12.40 6.70 21.18
N GLY A 146 -11.12 7.11 21.18
CA GLY A 146 -10.30 7.16 22.40
C GLY A 146 -9.94 5.80 23.00
N TYR A 147 -10.40 4.69 22.41
CA TYR A 147 -10.19 3.33 22.92
C TYR A 147 -8.73 2.90 22.97
N GLN A 148 -7.86 3.49 22.16
CA GLN A 148 -6.43 3.16 22.23
C GLN A 148 -5.82 3.52 23.59
N ASN A 149 -6.15 4.69 24.15
CA ASN A 149 -5.64 5.11 25.45
C ASN A 149 -6.20 4.24 26.57
N LYS A 150 -7.52 3.97 26.54
CA LYS A 150 -8.17 3.07 27.51
C LYS A 150 -7.58 1.66 27.48
N TYR A 151 -7.39 1.09 26.30
CA TYR A 151 -6.82 -0.25 26.16
C TYR A 151 -5.39 -0.36 26.73
N GLU A 152 -4.59 0.70 26.63
CA GLU A 152 -3.22 0.73 27.15
C GLU A 152 -3.15 0.99 28.67
N ASN A 153 -4.09 1.77 29.22
CA ASN A 153 -4.00 2.28 30.60
C ASN A 153 -5.06 1.71 31.56
N GLU A 154 -6.13 1.08 31.06
CA GLU A 154 -7.23 0.52 31.85
C GLU A 154 -7.29 -1.01 31.67
N PRO A 155 -6.78 -1.80 32.63
CA PRO A 155 -6.72 -3.26 32.51
C PRO A 155 -8.10 -3.92 32.35
N GLU A 156 -9.13 -3.38 32.99
CA GLU A 156 -10.50 -3.89 32.91
C GLU A 156 -11.08 -3.71 31.50
N PHE A 157 -10.88 -2.53 30.89
CA PHE A 157 -11.27 -2.28 29.51
C PHE A 157 -10.57 -3.24 28.54
N SER A 158 -9.25 -3.41 28.71
CA SER A 158 -8.48 -4.38 27.92
C SER A 158 -9.02 -5.81 28.08
N HIS A 159 -9.29 -6.23 29.32
CA HIS A 159 -9.84 -7.55 29.60
C HIS A 159 -11.21 -7.77 28.95
N ASN A 160 -12.10 -6.77 28.99
CA ASN A 160 -13.41 -6.83 28.35
C ASN A 160 -13.32 -6.86 26.82
N ILE A 161 -12.39 -6.12 26.21
CA ILE A 161 -12.07 -6.24 24.77
C ILE A 161 -11.61 -7.67 24.43
N HIS A 162 -10.83 -8.32 25.30
CA HIS A 162 -10.44 -9.72 25.09
C HIS A 162 -11.62 -10.68 25.20
N LYS A 163 -12.61 -10.44 26.10
CA LYS A 163 -13.85 -11.23 26.13
C LYS A 163 -14.63 -11.10 24.82
N ILE A 164 -14.70 -9.90 24.25
CA ILE A 164 -15.33 -9.67 22.94
C ILE A 164 -14.58 -10.42 21.84
N ALA A 165 -13.24 -10.38 21.84
CA ALA A 165 -12.42 -11.16 20.91
C ALA A 165 -12.59 -12.68 21.09
N ALA A 166 -12.98 -13.13 22.30
CA ALA A 166 -13.18 -14.53 22.60
C ALA A 166 -14.40 -15.15 21.89
N LEU A 167 -15.34 -14.33 21.40
CA LEU A 167 -16.51 -14.79 20.64
C LEU A 167 -16.14 -15.66 19.42
N VAL A 168 -14.97 -15.42 18.81
CA VAL A 168 -14.47 -16.19 17.66
C VAL A 168 -14.15 -17.65 18.03
N PHE A 169 -14.01 -17.96 19.32
CA PHE A 169 -13.77 -19.31 19.81
C PHE A 169 -15.07 -20.05 20.18
N LEU A 170 -16.24 -19.45 20.02
CA LEU A 170 -17.51 -20.18 20.19
C LEU A 170 -17.82 -21.02 18.94
N LYS A 171 -18.64 -22.06 19.10
CA LYS A 171 -19.21 -22.77 17.95
C LYS A 171 -20.02 -21.78 17.11
N PRO A 172 -20.07 -21.91 15.77
CA PRO A 172 -20.82 -21.00 14.90
C PRO A 172 -22.27 -20.76 15.37
N ASP A 173 -22.93 -21.82 15.86
CA ASP A 173 -24.31 -21.76 16.38
C ASP A 173 -24.44 -20.96 17.69
N ASP A 174 -23.38 -20.90 18.49
CA ASP A 174 -23.33 -20.24 19.80
C ASP A 174 -22.83 -18.79 19.72
N VAL A 175 -22.18 -18.38 18.62
CA VAL A 175 -21.58 -17.04 18.46
C VAL A 175 -22.62 -15.92 18.63
N VAL A 176 -23.80 -16.09 18.05
CA VAL A 176 -24.87 -15.06 18.10
C VAL A 176 -25.36 -14.89 19.53
N LYS A 177 -25.60 -16.00 20.23
CA LYS A 177 -26.04 -15.98 21.62
C LYS A 177 -24.97 -15.36 22.52
N GLY A 178 -23.71 -15.78 22.37
CA GLY A 178 -22.61 -15.23 23.16
C GLY A 178 -22.39 -13.73 22.91
N PHE A 179 -22.63 -13.25 21.69
CA PHE A 179 -22.61 -11.82 21.39
C PHE A 179 -23.74 -11.06 22.10
N GLU A 180 -24.97 -11.58 22.05
CA GLU A 180 -26.13 -10.95 22.71
C GLU A 180 -25.92 -10.88 24.23
N ASP A 181 -25.51 -12.00 24.84
CA ASP A 181 -25.22 -12.07 26.28
C ASP A 181 -24.11 -11.07 26.67
N LEU A 182 -23.00 -11.06 25.93
CA LEU A 182 -21.86 -10.18 26.24
C LEU A 182 -22.15 -8.69 25.98
N SER A 183 -23.02 -8.38 25.01
CA SER A 183 -23.45 -7.01 24.74
C SER A 183 -24.27 -6.44 25.88
N VAL A 184 -25.10 -7.26 26.54
CA VAL A 184 -25.87 -6.85 27.72
C VAL A 184 -24.94 -6.67 28.92
N ASP A 185 -23.97 -7.57 29.10
CA ASP A 185 -23.06 -7.56 30.25
C ASP A 185 -22.07 -6.39 30.26
N LEU A 186 -21.53 -6.01 29.10
CA LEU A 186 -20.46 -4.99 28.99
C LEU A 186 -21.00 -3.55 28.87
N GLY A 187 -22.29 -3.38 28.53
CA GLY A 187 -22.98 -2.09 28.50
C GLY A 187 -22.48 -1.10 27.44
N ASP A 188 -22.99 0.14 27.53
CA ASP A 188 -22.88 1.17 26.48
C ASP A 188 -21.44 1.58 26.12
N GLU A 189 -20.48 1.40 27.04
CA GLU A 189 -19.08 1.78 26.82
C GLU A 189 -18.46 1.08 25.60
N TYR A 190 -18.89 -0.14 25.31
CA TYR A 190 -18.38 -0.99 24.21
C TYR A 190 -19.35 -1.02 23.02
N GLN A 191 -20.45 -0.25 23.06
CA GLN A 191 -21.50 -0.32 22.06
C GLN A 191 -20.96 -0.10 20.64
N ALA A 192 -20.03 0.82 20.45
CA ALA A 192 -19.42 1.05 19.14
C ALA A 192 -18.65 -0.18 18.61
N VAL A 193 -18.08 -0.99 19.50
CA VAL A 193 -17.40 -2.25 19.15
C VAL A 193 -18.44 -3.32 18.78
N PHE A 194 -19.52 -3.42 19.56
CA PHE A 194 -20.62 -4.34 19.28
C PHE A 194 -21.36 -4.00 17.98
N ASP A 195 -21.63 -2.72 17.71
CA ASP A 195 -22.24 -2.25 16.47
C ASP A 195 -21.38 -2.63 15.25
N TYR A 196 -20.04 -2.44 15.38
CA TYR A 196 -19.11 -2.87 14.34
C TYR A 196 -19.15 -4.38 14.11
N ILE A 197 -19.14 -5.18 15.17
CA ILE A 197 -19.18 -6.65 15.07
C ILE A 197 -20.52 -7.11 14.50
N GLU A 198 -21.62 -6.50 14.92
CA GLU A 198 -22.95 -6.84 14.43
C GLU A 198 -23.08 -6.51 12.94
N GLU A 199 -22.56 -5.37 12.50
CA GLU A 199 -22.60 -5.01 11.09
C GLU A 199 -21.67 -5.86 10.22
N THR A 200 -20.51 -6.24 10.76
CA THR A 200 -19.44 -6.88 10.00
C THR A 200 -19.56 -8.40 9.94
N TYR A 201 -19.89 -9.05 11.07
CA TYR A 201 -19.77 -10.50 11.21
C TYR A 201 -21.09 -11.22 11.52
N ILE A 202 -22.03 -10.58 12.22
CA ILE A 202 -23.28 -11.24 12.67
C ILE A 202 -24.46 -10.91 11.77
N GLY A 203 -24.56 -9.65 11.33
CA GLY A 203 -25.68 -9.08 10.60
C GLY A 203 -26.76 -8.52 11.53
N ARG A 204 -27.11 -7.25 11.31
CA ARG A 204 -28.16 -6.55 12.07
C ARG A 204 -29.50 -7.29 12.04
N LEU A 205 -30.14 -7.38 13.20
CA LEU A 205 -31.50 -7.92 13.33
C LEU A 205 -32.51 -6.96 12.67
N ARG A 206 -33.41 -7.52 11.85
CA ARG A 206 -34.53 -6.78 11.26
C ARG A 206 -35.77 -6.91 12.14
N ALA A 207 -36.74 -6.02 11.94
CA ALA A 207 -38.04 -6.05 12.61
C ALA A 207 -38.82 -7.37 12.45
N ASN A 208 -38.51 -8.17 11.43
CA ASN A 208 -39.12 -9.49 11.19
C ASN A 208 -38.32 -10.64 11.84
N HIS A 209 -37.42 -10.36 12.78
CA HIS A 209 -36.60 -11.34 13.49
C HIS A 209 -35.62 -12.12 12.58
N THR A 210 -35.38 -11.64 11.36
CA THR A 210 -34.34 -12.19 10.47
C THR A 210 -33.09 -11.32 10.50
N ARG A 211 -31.91 -11.91 10.49
CA ARG A 211 -30.64 -11.17 10.43
C ARG A 211 -30.27 -10.83 8.98
N ARG A 212 -29.73 -9.63 8.75
CA ARG A 212 -29.11 -9.28 7.47
C ARG A 212 -27.93 -10.22 7.20
N LYS A 213 -27.63 -10.47 5.93
CA LYS A 213 -26.40 -11.17 5.56
C LYS A 213 -25.19 -10.32 6.00
N PRO A 214 -24.27 -10.84 6.84
CA PRO A 214 -23.10 -10.10 7.28
C PRO A 214 -22.10 -9.89 6.12
N LEU A 215 -21.19 -8.92 6.29
CA LEU A 215 -20.10 -8.67 5.34
C LEU A 215 -19.17 -9.89 5.24
N PHE A 216 -18.94 -10.57 6.37
CA PHE A 216 -18.19 -11.80 6.46
C PHE A 216 -19.00 -12.85 7.22
N ILE A 217 -19.26 -14.00 6.60
CA ILE A 217 -20.01 -15.09 7.22
C ILE A 217 -19.20 -15.75 8.34
N ILE A 218 -19.87 -16.09 9.45
CA ILE A 218 -19.27 -16.67 10.66
C ILE A 218 -18.53 -17.98 10.35
N ASP A 219 -18.92 -18.74 9.31
CA ASP A 219 -18.20 -19.93 8.84
C ASP A 219 -16.72 -19.67 8.45
N PHE A 220 -16.34 -18.42 8.17
CA PHE A 220 -14.92 -18.06 7.99
C PHE A 220 -14.15 -17.95 9.31
N CYS A 221 -14.83 -17.75 10.45
CA CYS A 221 -14.25 -17.75 11.79
C CYS A 221 -13.96 -19.18 12.27
N LYS A 222 -13.08 -19.88 11.53
CA LYS A 222 -12.64 -21.26 11.80
C LYS A 222 -11.84 -21.43 13.10
N MET A 223 -11.84 -20.46 14.02
CA MET A 223 -10.99 -20.49 15.20
C MET A 223 -11.42 -21.55 16.20
N PHE A 224 -12.73 -21.77 16.40
CA PHE A 224 -13.24 -22.88 17.21
C PHE A 224 -12.76 -24.26 16.71
N HIS A 225 -12.95 -24.56 15.42
CA HIS A 225 -12.47 -25.80 14.81
C HIS A 225 -10.95 -25.93 14.89
N ARG A 226 -10.20 -24.84 14.67
CA ARG A 226 -8.74 -24.85 14.80
C ARG A 226 -8.26 -25.22 16.20
N THR A 227 -8.90 -24.69 17.24
CA THR A 227 -8.54 -24.96 18.63
C THR A 227 -8.90 -26.39 19.04
N THR A 228 -10.08 -26.87 18.64
CA THR A 228 -10.57 -28.21 19.03
C THR A 228 -9.90 -29.34 18.24
N GLU A 229 -9.65 -29.14 16.95
CA GLU A 229 -9.04 -30.14 16.07
C GLU A 229 -7.50 -30.08 16.07
N SER A 230 -6.88 -29.22 16.91
CA SER A 230 -5.44 -28.98 16.95
C SER A 230 -4.81 -28.75 15.56
N LEU A 231 -5.59 -28.17 14.64
CA LEU A 231 -5.12 -27.90 13.29
C LEU A 231 -3.91 -26.97 13.38
N MET A 232 -2.91 -27.23 12.54
CA MET A 232 -1.73 -26.38 12.45
C MET A 232 -2.17 -24.92 12.35
N ARG A 233 -1.61 -24.05 13.20
CA ARG A 233 -1.70 -22.60 12.99
C ARG A 233 -1.32 -22.39 11.53
N THR A 234 -2.19 -21.77 10.74
CA THR A 234 -1.95 -21.51 9.30
C THR A 234 -0.84 -20.47 9.10
N ASN A 235 0.16 -20.46 9.99
CA ASN A 235 1.32 -19.63 9.96
C ASN A 235 2.15 -19.95 8.72
N ASN A 236 2.33 -21.23 8.34
CA ASN A 236 3.11 -21.53 7.14
C ASN A 236 2.49 -20.95 5.86
N SER A 237 1.17 -21.05 5.69
CA SER A 237 0.48 -20.48 4.52
C SER A 237 0.41 -18.96 4.60
N ALA A 238 0.15 -18.38 5.78
CA ALA A 238 0.15 -16.94 6.00
C ALA A 238 1.55 -16.32 5.83
N GLU A 239 2.59 -16.94 6.37
CA GLU A 239 3.99 -16.59 6.17
C GLU A 239 4.44 -16.80 4.73
N ALA A 240 4.00 -17.86 4.05
CA ALA A 240 4.29 -18.06 2.63
C ALA A 240 3.64 -16.95 1.80
N TYR A 241 2.40 -16.57 2.14
CA TYR A 241 1.72 -15.43 1.53
C TYR A 241 2.43 -14.11 1.85
N HIS A 242 2.79 -13.84 3.11
CA HIS A 242 3.56 -12.66 3.51
C HIS A 242 4.93 -12.61 2.82
N ARG A 243 5.64 -13.74 2.68
CA ARG A 243 6.88 -13.84 1.90
C ARG A 243 6.65 -13.51 0.44
N ARG A 244 5.56 -14.01 -0.16
CA ARG A 244 5.17 -13.70 -1.54
C ARG A 244 4.86 -12.20 -1.70
N ILE A 245 4.05 -11.63 -0.81
CA ILE A 245 3.72 -10.20 -0.75
C ILE A 245 4.99 -9.35 -0.62
N ASN A 246 5.89 -9.68 0.31
CA ASN A 246 7.17 -8.99 0.48
C ASN A 246 8.04 -9.09 -0.80
N SER A 247 8.06 -10.25 -1.45
CA SER A 247 8.75 -10.46 -2.72
C SER A 247 8.15 -9.66 -3.88
N ILE A 248 6.85 -9.37 -3.85
CA ILE A 248 6.15 -8.57 -4.87
C ILE A 248 6.46 -7.09 -4.64
N PHE A 249 6.42 -6.63 -3.39
CA PHE A 249 6.64 -5.21 -3.06
C PHE A 249 8.10 -4.78 -3.21
N GLN A 250 9.07 -5.57 -2.73
CA GLN A 250 10.52 -5.26 -2.78
C GLN A 250 10.89 -3.85 -2.28
N CYS A 251 10.06 -3.25 -1.42
CA CYS A 251 10.28 -1.94 -0.82
C CYS A 251 9.54 -1.84 0.52
N SER A 252 10.10 -1.09 1.47
CA SER A 252 9.49 -0.92 2.80
C SER A 252 8.30 0.03 2.80
N HIS A 253 8.25 0.99 1.85
CA HIS A 253 7.23 2.03 1.81
C HIS A 253 6.73 2.26 0.37
N PRO A 254 5.90 1.36 -0.18
CA PRO A 254 5.25 1.59 -1.46
C PRO A 254 4.30 2.79 -1.35
N THR A 255 4.17 3.58 -2.43
CA THR A 255 3.11 4.57 -2.53
C THR A 255 1.74 3.87 -2.63
N LEU A 256 0.64 4.52 -2.24
CA LEU A 256 -0.70 3.92 -2.27
C LEU A 256 -1.03 3.26 -3.62
N TRP A 257 -0.65 3.90 -4.73
CA TRP A 257 -0.89 3.36 -6.06
C TRP A 257 -0.04 2.15 -6.40
N VAL A 258 1.25 2.19 -6.07
CA VAL A 258 2.14 1.02 -6.21
C VAL A 258 1.63 -0.13 -5.35
N PHE A 259 1.09 0.20 -4.17
CA PHE A 259 0.46 -0.75 -3.27
C PHE A 259 -0.74 -1.43 -3.93
N LEU A 260 -1.75 -0.65 -4.33
CA LEU A 260 -2.98 -1.17 -4.94
C LEU A 260 -2.71 -1.93 -6.24
N GLN A 261 -1.89 -1.38 -7.14
CA GLN A 261 -1.59 -2.04 -8.42
C GLN A 261 -0.96 -3.42 -8.22
N LYS A 262 0.02 -3.54 -7.32
CA LYS A 262 0.68 -4.82 -7.05
C LYS A 262 -0.26 -5.84 -6.42
N LEU A 263 -1.23 -5.41 -5.61
CA LEU A 263 -2.25 -6.32 -5.09
C LEU A 263 -3.20 -6.80 -6.20
N ILE A 264 -3.63 -5.91 -7.09
CA ILE A 264 -4.46 -6.27 -8.25
C ILE A 264 -3.73 -7.28 -9.13
N ASP A 265 -2.46 -7.03 -9.45
CA ASP A 265 -1.64 -7.94 -10.26
C ASP A 265 -1.52 -9.33 -9.61
N GLU A 266 -1.32 -9.38 -8.29
CA GLU A 266 -1.23 -10.63 -7.53
C GLU A 266 -2.57 -11.38 -7.47
N GLN A 267 -3.68 -10.66 -7.30
CA GLN A 267 -5.03 -11.23 -7.37
C GLN A 267 -5.31 -11.84 -8.74
N ASN A 268 -4.93 -11.14 -9.82
CA ASN A 268 -5.10 -11.62 -11.19
C ASN A 268 -4.24 -12.86 -11.47
N ALA A 269 -2.99 -12.88 -10.99
CA ALA A 269 -2.10 -14.03 -11.11
C ALA A 269 -2.69 -15.26 -10.39
N THR A 270 -3.12 -15.09 -9.14
CA THR A 270 -3.73 -16.15 -8.33
C THR A 270 -5.02 -16.67 -8.97
N HIS A 271 -5.86 -15.77 -9.49
CA HIS A 271 -7.08 -16.17 -10.20
C HIS A 271 -6.78 -17.01 -11.44
N THR A 272 -5.74 -16.64 -12.20
CA THR A 272 -5.29 -17.42 -13.36
C THR A 272 -4.88 -18.83 -12.96
N ASP A 273 -4.12 -18.97 -11.85
CA ASP A 273 -3.75 -20.27 -11.30
C ASP A 273 -4.98 -21.10 -10.89
N VAL A 274 -5.98 -20.48 -10.24
CA VAL A 274 -7.24 -21.14 -9.87
C VAL A 274 -8.01 -21.61 -11.09
N VAL A 275 -8.07 -20.81 -12.16
CA VAL A 275 -8.73 -21.20 -13.41
C VAL A 275 -8.03 -22.39 -14.05
N HIS A 276 -6.69 -22.40 -14.10
CA HIS A 276 -5.92 -23.55 -14.59
C HIS A 276 -6.20 -24.82 -13.78
N ILE A 277 -6.19 -24.72 -12.45
CA ILE A 277 -6.50 -25.86 -11.58
C ILE A 277 -7.92 -26.38 -11.85
N LYS A 278 -8.90 -25.48 -11.98
CA LYS A 278 -10.30 -25.84 -12.29
C LYS A 278 -10.46 -26.47 -13.68
N SER A 279 -9.59 -26.14 -14.63
CA SER A 279 -9.57 -26.77 -15.96
C SER A 279 -8.71 -28.05 -16.02
N GLY A 280 -8.27 -28.57 -14.87
CA GLY A 280 -7.45 -29.78 -14.78
C GLY A 280 -5.99 -29.60 -15.19
N GLN A 281 -5.55 -28.35 -15.40
CA GLN A 281 -4.17 -28.01 -15.76
C GLN A 281 -3.37 -27.66 -14.50
N ALA A 282 -2.14 -28.17 -14.42
CA ALA A 282 -1.24 -27.78 -13.34
C ALA A 282 -0.84 -26.30 -13.46
N PRO A 283 -0.75 -25.55 -12.34
CA PRO A 283 -0.23 -24.19 -12.36
C PRO A 283 1.21 -24.17 -12.89
N LYS A 284 1.60 -23.10 -13.57
CA LYS A 284 2.92 -22.98 -14.19
C LYS A 284 4.01 -23.19 -13.14
N SER A 285 4.89 -24.18 -13.33
CA SER A 285 5.99 -24.42 -12.41
C SER A 285 6.95 -23.21 -12.41
N LYS A 286 7.42 -22.81 -11.23
CA LYS A 286 8.47 -21.79 -11.14
C LYS A 286 9.77 -22.39 -11.68
N LYS A 287 10.43 -21.70 -12.62
CA LYS A 287 11.81 -22.02 -12.99
C LYS A 287 12.66 -22.02 -11.71
N LYS A 288 13.30 -23.16 -11.40
CA LYS A 288 14.33 -23.22 -10.35
C LYS A 288 15.43 -22.24 -10.77
N ASN A 289 15.65 -21.20 -9.97
CA ASN A 289 16.88 -20.43 -10.11
C ASN A 289 18.02 -21.37 -9.74
N GLU A 290 18.81 -21.79 -10.72
CA GLU A 290 20.11 -22.42 -10.49
C GLU A 290 20.89 -21.48 -9.58
N ARG A 291 21.08 -21.90 -8.32
CA ARG A 291 22.03 -21.24 -7.43
C ARG A 291 23.39 -21.49 -8.04
N PHE A 292 24.03 -20.46 -8.57
CA PHE A 292 25.47 -20.49 -8.79
C PHE A 292 26.12 -20.66 -7.41
N GLU A 293 26.66 -21.85 -7.17
CA GLU A 293 27.55 -22.10 -6.04
C GLU A 293 28.79 -21.19 -6.19
N LYS A 294 29.23 -20.64 -5.06
CA LYS A 294 30.50 -19.92 -4.95
C LYS A 294 31.62 -20.91 -4.70
#